data_AF-A0A2M7R3C4-F1
#
_entry.id   AF-A0A2M7R3C4-F1
#
_cell.length_a   1.000
_cell.length_b   1.000
_cell.length_c   1.000
_cell.angle_alpha   90.00
_cell.angle_beta   90.00
_cell.angle_gamma   90.00
#
_symmetry.space_group_name_H-M   'P 1'
#
loop_
_entity.id
_entity.type
_entity.pdbx_description
1 polymer ?
#
loop_
_entity_poly.entity_id
_entity_poly.type
_entity_poly.pdbx_seq_one_letter_code
_entity_poly.pdbx_strand_id
1 'polypeptide(L)'
;MTSNKRNDRLRSFLSGWSALEIFINKTFTVYEEEFMKRVIRDDAPAGTTRYIDRIREVMEGKHRLLDKFIVIAACLGGDTIEADIDLFKKLKDTRDDFFHKQDIAENNLPTAELRSLLNRYLRAHIAFTNS
;
A
#
# COMPACT_ATOMS: atom_id res chain seq x y z
N MET A 1 -36.63 11.56 0.33
CA MET A 1 -35.26 11.63 -0.21
C MET A 1 -34.30 10.82 0.68
N THR A 2 -34.14 9.52 0.43
CA THR A 2 -33.29 8.61 1.24
C THR A 2 -32.38 7.73 0.39
N SER A 3 -32.22 8.06 -0.90
CA SER A 3 -31.54 7.22 -1.90
C SER A 3 -30.08 7.59 -2.21
N ASN A 4 -29.44 8.59 -1.57
CA ASN A 4 -28.11 9.05 -2.02
C ASN A 4 -26.92 8.66 -1.12
N LYS A 5 -27.03 8.81 0.21
CA LYS A 5 -25.89 8.67 1.13
C LYS A 5 -25.21 7.28 1.17
N ARG A 6 -25.96 6.21 0.87
CA ARG A 6 -25.46 4.82 0.90
C ARG A 6 -24.57 4.53 -0.31
N ASN A 7 -25.11 4.81 -1.51
CA ASN A 7 -24.38 4.70 -2.77
C ASN A 7 -23.13 5.60 -2.76
N ASP A 8 -23.22 6.78 -2.15
CA ASP A 8 -22.08 7.69 -1.99
C ASP A 8 -20.93 7.08 -1.16
N ARG A 9 -21.23 6.29 -0.13
CA ARG A 9 -20.20 5.72 0.76
C ARG A 9 -19.43 4.58 0.10
N LEU A 10 -20.14 3.67 -0.57
CA LEU A 10 -19.52 2.59 -1.34
C LEU A 10 -18.65 3.16 -2.47
N ARG A 11 -19.18 4.11 -3.24
CA ARG A 11 -18.40 4.80 -4.30
C ARG A 11 -17.17 5.46 -3.72
N SER A 12 -17.31 6.18 -2.59
CA SER A 12 -16.17 6.81 -1.91
C SER A 12 -15.11 5.79 -1.50
N PHE A 13 -15.52 4.64 -0.97
CA PHE A 13 -14.61 3.56 -0.59
C PHE A 13 -13.87 3.00 -1.82
N LEU A 14 -14.61 2.62 -2.86
CA LEU A 14 -14.01 2.04 -4.08
C LEU A 14 -13.09 3.04 -4.78
N SER A 15 -13.49 4.32 -4.89
CA SER A 15 -12.63 5.36 -5.45
C SER A 15 -11.36 5.57 -4.62
N GLY A 16 -11.48 5.61 -3.29
CA GLY A 16 -10.32 5.71 -2.39
C GLY A 16 -9.39 4.51 -2.50
N TRP A 17 -9.96 3.30 -2.63
CA TRP A 17 -9.21 2.06 -2.76
C TRP A 17 -8.46 2.04 -4.08
N SER A 18 -9.14 2.36 -5.19
CA SER A 18 -8.51 2.46 -6.51
C SER A 18 -7.38 3.50 -6.52
N ALA A 19 -7.56 4.64 -5.88
CA ALA A 19 -6.51 5.66 -5.76
C ALA A 19 -5.29 5.12 -4.99
N LEU A 20 -5.51 4.41 -3.88
CA LEU A 20 -4.44 3.78 -3.12
C LEU A 20 -3.72 2.68 -3.91
N GLU A 21 -4.47 1.84 -4.62
CA GLU A 21 -3.93 0.77 -5.46
C GLU A 21 -3.10 1.33 -6.64
N ILE A 22 -3.58 2.40 -7.28
CA ILE A 22 -2.84 3.12 -8.32
C ILE A 22 -1.55 3.70 -7.73
N PHE A 23 -1.63 4.39 -6.59
CA PHE A 23 -0.46 4.97 -5.93
C PHE A 23 0.61 3.90 -5.65
N ILE A 24 0.22 2.78 -5.04
CA ILE A 24 1.14 1.68 -4.73
C ILE A 24 1.80 1.16 -6.01
N ASN A 25 1.01 0.82 -7.03
CA ASN A 25 1.57 0.26 -8.26
C ASN A 25 2.45 1.25 -9.03
N LYS A 26 2.13 2.54 -9.01
CA LYS A 26 2.90 3.57 -9.71
C LYS A 26 4.21 3.93 -9.02
N THR A 27 4.26 3.83 -7.70
CA THR A 27 5.44 4.24 -6.93
C THR A 27 6.31 3.08 -6.48
N PHE A 28 5.83 1.83 -6.60
CA PHE A 28 6.52 0.65 -6.08
C PHE A 28 7.98 0.52 -6.53
N THR A 29 8.29 0.67 -7.82
CA THR A 29 9.66 0.47 -8.31
C THR A 29 10.65 1.46 -7.70
N VAL A 30 10.23 2.71 -7.48
CA VAL A 30 11.05 3.73 -6.81
C VAL A 30 11.37 3.29 -5.38
N TYR A 31 10.36 2.84 -4.64
CA TYR A 31 10.55 2.45 -3.24
C TYR A 31 11.20 1.09 -3.05
N GLU A 32 11.06 0.18 -4.02
CA GLU A 32 11.80 -1.07 -4.07
C GLU A 32 13.30 -0.78 -4.17
N GLU A 33 13.72 0.09 -5.08
CA GLU A 33 15.13 0.48 -5.21
C GLU A 33 15.66 1.15 -3.93
N GLU A 34 14.91 2.09 -3.35
CA GLU A 34 15.28 2.74 -2.09
C GLU A 34 15.35 1.76 -0.92
N PHE A 35 14.43 0.80 -0.85
CA PHE A 35 14.46 -0.26 0.14
C PHE A 35 15.72 -1.13 -0.01
N MET A 36 16.08 -1.51 -1.24
CA MET A 36 17.28 -2.32 -1.48
C MET A 36 18.56 -1.61 -1.04
N LYS A 37 18.67 -0.29 -1.28
CA LYS A 37 19.80 0.52 -0.79
C LYS A 37 19.92 0.51 0.74
N ARG A 38 18.80 0.42 1.47
CA ARG A 38 18.80 0.36 2.95
C ARG A 38 19.14 -1.03 3.48
N VAL A 39 18.77 -2.08 2.75
CA VAL A 39 19.00 -3.48 3.16
C VAL A 39 20.44 -3.92 2.90
N ILE A 40 21.02 -3.50 1.78
CA ILE A 40 22.42 -3.79 1.44
C ILE A 40 23.31 -2.80 2.21
N ARG A 41 23.97 -3.29 3.25
CA ARG A 41 24.95 -2.50 4.01
C ARG A 41 26.29 -2.44 3.28
N ASP A 42 27.04 -1.37 3.49
CA ASP A 42 28.37 -1.18 2.91
C ASP A 42 29.39 -2.25 3.34
N ASP A 43 29.16 -2.91 4.48
CA ASP A 43 30.01 -3.98 5.03
C ASP A 43 29.54 -5.40 4.63
N ALA A 44 28.55 -5.51 3.73
CA ALA A 44 28.01 -6.80 3.33
C ALA A 44 29.07 -7.69 2.65
N PRO A 45 29.13 -9.00 2.97
CA PRO A 45 30.08 -9.92 2.35
C PRO A 45 29.99 -9.93 0.83
N ALA A 46 31.14 -10.16 0.18
CA ALA A 46 31.23 -10.34 -1.27
C ALA A 46 30.29 -11.47 -1.71
N GLY A 47 29.25 -11.12 -2.48
CA GLY A 47 28.21 -12.05 -2.95
C GLY A 47 26.80 -11.73 -2.45
N THR A 48 26.66 -10.92 -1.39
CA THR A 48 25.35 -10.50 -0.87
C THR A 48 24.55 -9.75 -1.95
N THR A 49 25.16 -8.74 -2.59
CA THR A 49 24.52 -7.99 -3.68
C THR A 49 24.05 -8.91 -4.80
N ARG A 50 24.89 -9.86 -5.25
CA ARG A 50 24.54 -10.80 -6.32
C ARG A 50 23.37 -11.70 -5.95
N TYR A 51 23.30 -12.18 -4.71
CA TYR A 51 22.18 -13.00 -4.25
C TYR A 51 20.88 -12.19 -4.17
N ILE A 52 20.97 -10.97 -3.66
CA ILE A 52 19.85 -10.05 -3.54
C ILE A 52 19.31 -9.63 -4.92
N ASP A 53 20.19 -9.31 -5.87
CA ASP A 53 19.81 -9.03 -7.26
C ASP A 53 19.07 -10.20 -7.89
N ARG A 54 19.52 -11.44 -7.62
CA ARG A 54 18.84 -12.65 -8.09
C ARG A 54 17.45 -12.81 -7.47
N ILE A 55 17.27 -12.50 -6.20
CA ILE A 55 15.93 -12.49 -5.58
C ILE A 55 15.04 -11.48 -6.29
N ARG A 56 15.53 -10.27 -6.55
CA ARG A 56 14.77 -9.22 -7.25
C ARG A 56 14.32 -9.68 -8.63
N GLU A 57 15.22 -10.26 -9.42
CA GLU A 57 14.91 -10.82 -10.75
C GLU A 57 13.83 -11.92 -10.65
N VAL A 58 13.92 -12.81 -9.66
CA VAL A 58 12.93 -13.87 -9.47
C VAL A 58 11.57 -13.32 -9.03
N MET A 59 11.55 -12.24 -8.26
CA MET A 59 10.34 -11.60 -7.73
C MET A 59 9.71 -10.58 -8.67
N GLU A 60 10.38 -10.25 -9.78
CA GLU A 60 9.86 -9.34 -10.79
C GLU A 60 8.46 -9.79 -11.26
N GLY A 61 7.49 -8.88 -11.16
CA GLY A 61 6.09 -9.14 -11.50
C GLY A 61 5.32 -10.06 -10.54
N LYS A 62 5.95 -10.60 -9.48
CA LYS A 62 5.30 -11.55 -8.54
C LYS A 62 4.83 -10.92 -7.23
N HIS A 63 5.23 -9.68 -6.95
CA HIS A 63 4.80 -8.96 -5.76
C HIS A 63 3.27 -8.77 -5.74
N ARG A 64 2.63 -9.28 -4.68
CA ARG A 64 1.24 -8.99 -4.37
C ARG A 64 1.12 -7.54 -3.91
N LEU A 65 -0.10 -6.99 -3.97
CA LEU A 65 -0.34 -5.60 -3.57
C LEU A 65 0.08 -5.31 -2.12
N LEU A 66 -0.12 -6.27 -1.21
CA LEU A 66 0.34 -6.17 0.18
C LEU A 66 1.87 -6.10 0.26
N ASP A 67 2.59 -6.94 -0.48
CA ASP A 67 4.06 -6.94 -0.51
C ASP A 67 4.59 -5.57 -0.95
N LYS A 68 3.99 -5.02 -2.01
CA LYS A 68 4.32 -3.67 -2.50
C LYS A 68 4.07 -2.60 -1.45
N PHE A 69 2.94 -2.66 -0.76
CA PHE A 69 2.62 -1.70 0.29
C PHE A 69 3.59 -1.78 1.47
N ILE A 70 3.99 -2.99 1.90
CA ILE A 70 4.98 -3.18 2.97
C ILE A 70 6.31 -2.50 2.62
N VAL A 71 6.80 -2.68 1.39
CA VAL A 71 8.04 -2.02 0.92
C VAL A 71 7.92 -0.50 0.97
N ILE A 72 6.80 0.06 0.49
CA ILE A 72 6.56 1.51 0.53
C ILE A 72 6.48 2.01 1.97
N ALA A 73 5.80 1.26 2.85
CA ALA A 73 5.65 1.57 4.28
C ALA A 73 7.00 1.51 5.03
N ALA A 74 7.89 0.57 4.67
CA ALA A 74 9.26 0.54 5.20
C ALA A 74 10.07 1.80 4.82
N CYS A 75 9.76 2.40 3.67
CA CYS A 75 10.43 3.61 3.22
C CYS A 75 9.84 4.89 3.83
N LEU A 76 8.51 4.96 3.99
CA LEU A 76 7.76 6.19 4.29
C LEU A 76 7.00 6.20 5.63
N GLY A 77 6.70 5.05 6.21
CA GLY A 77 5.69 4.88 7.26
C GLY A 77 6.10 5.41 8.64
N GLY A 78 7.38 5.71 8.84
CA GLY A 78 7.91 6.16 10.13
C GLY A 78 7.50 5.22 11.28
N ASP A 79 7.13 5.79 12.42
CA ASP A 79 6.77 5.03 13.62
C ASP A 79 5.41 4.30 13.53
N THR A 80 4.59 4.58 12.51
CA THR A 80 3.25 3.99 12.37
C THR A 80 3.18 2.80 11.41
N ILE A 81 4.33 2.32 10.94
CA ILE A 81 4.43 1.30 9.89
C ILE A 81 3.58 0.04 10.13
N GLU A 82 3.69 -0.59 11.30
CA GLU A 82 2.96 -1.83 11.60
C GLU A 82 1.44 -1.60 11.63
N ALA A 83 1.01 -0.49 12.25
CA ALA A 83 -0.40 -0.11 12.28
C ALA A 83 -0.95 0.20 10.88
N ASP A 84 -0.14 0.80 10.01
CA ASP A 84 -0.52 1.08 8.62
C ASP A 84 -0.64 -0.20 7.80
N ILE A 85 0.27 -1.16 7.98
CA ILE A 85 0.23 -2.47 7.31
C ILE A 85 -1.02 -3.23 7.73
N ASP A 86 -1.35 -3.26 9.02
CA ASP A 86 -2.55 -3.93 9.51
C ASP A 86 -3.84 -3.24 9.06
N LEU A 87 -3.85 -1.91 9.01
CA LEU A 87 -4.96 -1.16 8.42
C LEU A 87 -5.10 -1.49 6.93
N PHE A 88 -4.00 -1.54 6.17
CA PHE A 88 -4.03 -1.87 4.76
C PHE A 88 -4.60 -3.28 4.51
N LYS A 89 -4.16 -4.28 5.29
CA LYS A 89 -4.73 -5.65 5.23
C LYS A 89 -6.24 -5.62 5.45
N LYS A 90 -6.72 -4.95 6.51
CA LYS A 90 -8.15 -4.82 6.79
C LYS A 90 -8.92 -4.17 5.64
N LEU A 91 -8.37 -3.12 5.03
CA LEU A 91 -8.98 -2.43 3.89
C LEU A 91 -9.06 -3.35 2.66
N LYS A 92 -8.00 -4.11 2.40
CA LYS A 92 -7.96 -5.09 1.31
C LYS A 92 -8.99 -6.20 1.51
N ASP A 93 -9.06 -6.75 2.73
CA ASP A 93 -10.02 -7.82 3.05
C ASP A 93 -11.46 -7.29 2.95
N THR A 94 -11.71 -6.05 3.38
CA THR A 94 -13.02 -5.39 3.20
C THR A 94 -13.38 -5.26 1.72
N ARG A 95 -12.41 -4.92 0.86
CA ARG A 95 -12.60 -4.86 -0.59
C ARG A 95 -12.87 -6.24 -1.17
N ASP A 96 -12.10 -7.26 -0.78
CA ASP A 96 -12.25 -8.61 -1.31
C ASP A 96 -13.60 -9.20 -0.90
N ASP A 97 -13.99 -9.03 0.36
CA ASP A 97 -15.31 -9.43 0.86
C ASP A 97 -16.43 -8.78 0.04
N PHE A 98 -16.27 -7.53 -0.42
CA PHE A 98 -17.29 -6.86 -1.23
C PHE A 98 -17.51 -7.55 -2.58
N PHE A 99 -16.43 -8.00 -3.22
CA PHE A 99 -16.51 -8.69 -4.50
C PHE A 99 -16.91 -10.16 -4.36
N HIS A 100 -16.74 -10.76 -3.19
CA HIS A 100 -17.00 -12.18 -2.96
C HIS A 100 -18.31 -12.47 -2.20
N LYS A 101 -18.83 -11.54 -1.40
CA LYS A 101 -20.02 -11.73 -0.56
C LYS A 101 -21.09 -10.71 -0.94
N GLN A 102 -22.31 -11.19 -1.23
CA GLN A 102 -23.42 -10.35 -1.68
C GLN A 102 -24.00 -9.42 -0.59
N ASP A 103 -23.68 -9.64 0.69
CA ASP A 103 -24.19 -8.85 1.82
C ASP A 103 -23.05 -8.20 2.61
N ILE A 104 -22.63 -7.01 2.21
CA ILE A 104 -21.86 -6.11 3.07
C ILE A 104 -22.79 -5.02 3.59
N ALA A 105 -22.76 -4.82 4.91
CA ALA A 105 -23.33 -3.64 5.53
C ALA A 105 -22.52 -2.39 5.13
N GLU A 106 -22.86 -1.80 3.98
CA GLU A 106 -22.20 -0.61 3.39
C GLU A 106 -22.04 0.56 4.37
N ASN A 107 -22.90 0.63 5.40
CA ASN A 107 -22.86 1.65 6.43
C ASN A 107 -21.57 1.65 7.28
N ASN A 108 -20.86 0.51 7.34
CA ASN A 108 -19.65 0.33 8.15
C ASN A 108 -18.36 0.35 7.33
N LEU A 109 -18.40 0.78 6.07
CA LEU A 109 -17.19 0.87 5.25
C LEU A 109 -16.19 1.87 5.87
N PRO A 110 -14.91 1.47 6.02
CA PRO A 110 -13.85 2.25 6.68
C PRO A 110 -13.29 3.35 5.74
N THR A 111 -14.18 4.21 5.24
CA THR A 111 -13.83 5.28 4.28
C THR A 111 -12.94 6.36 4.90
N ALA A 112 -13.12 6.65 6.18
CA ALA A 112 -12.32 7.67 6.87
C ALA A 112 -10.87 7.19 7.07
N GLU A 113 -10.70 5.94 7.48
CA GLU A 113 -9.43 5.28 7.69
C GLU A 113 -8.67 5.12 6.37
N LEU A 114 -9.35 4.65 5.32
CA LEU A 114 -8.79 4.57 3.97
C LEU A 114 -8.27 5.93 3.48
N ARG A 115 -9.10 6.98 3.60
CA ARG A 115 -8.71 8.33 3.20
C ARG A 115 -7.53 8.86 4.02
N SER A 116 -7.51 8.57 5.32
CA SER A 116 -6.41 8.96 6.21
C SER A 116 -5.10 8.29 5.79
N LEU A 117 -5.13 6.97 5.55
CA LEU A 117 -3.98 6.20 5.07
C LEU A 117 -3.47 6.75 3.73
N LEU A 118 -4.36 6.90 2.74
CA LEU A 118 -4.01 7.44 1.42
C LEU A 118 -3.36 8.82 1.54
N ASN A 119 -3.97 9.74 2.30
CA ASN A 119 -3.43 11.10 2.46
C ASN A 119 -2.06 11.12 3.14
N ARG A 120 -1.83 10.26 4.15
CA ARG A 120 -0.52 10.16 4.80
C ARG A 120 0.57 9.74 3.81
N TYR A 121 0.32 8.67 3.06
CA TYR A 121 1.31 8.13 2.12
C TYR A 121 1.54 9.04 0.92
N LEU A 122 0.50 9.73 0.42
CA LEU A 122 0.67 10.76 -0.61
C LEU A 122 1.53 11.92 -0.10
N ARG A 123 1.28 12.42 1.12
CA ARG A 123 2.09 13.50 1.70
C ARG A 123 3.53 13.07 1.94
N ALA A 124 3.74 11.87 2.47
CA ALA A 124 5.06 11.31 2.69
C ALA A 124 5.82 11.14 1.36
N HIS A 125 5.13 10.67 0.31
CA HIS A 125 5.72 10.57 -1.03
C HIS A 125 6.11 11.94 -1.59
N ILE A 126 5.23 12.93 -1.51
CA ILE A 126 5.54 14.30 -1.98
C ILE A 126 6.72 14.89 -1.22
N ALA A 127 6.79 14.67 0.10
CA ALA A 127 7.92 15.13 0.92
C ALA A 127 9.22 14.43 0.50
N PHE A 128 9.18 13.12 0.27
CA PHE A 128 10.32 12.31 -0.19
C PHE A 128 10.81 12.69 -1.60
N THR A 129 9.90 13.04 -2.52
CA THR A 129 10.30 13.43 -3.89
C THR A 129 10.88 14.84 -3.97
N ASN A 130 10.66 15.66 -2.94
CA ASN A 130 11.13 17.05 -2.87
C ASN A 130 12.41 17.20 -2.02
N SER A 131 12.91 16.12 -1.43
CA SER A 131 14.16 16.05 -0.65
C SER A 131 15.32 15.58 -1.51
#